data_AF-A0A3D1EYV0-F1
#
_entry.id   AF-A0A3D1EYV0-F1
#
_cell.length_a   1.000
_cell.length_b   1.000
_cell.length_c   1.000
_cell.angle_alpha   90.00
_cell.angle_beta   90.00
_cell.angle_gamma   90.00
#
_symmetry.space_group_name_H-M   'P 1'
#
loop_
_entity.id
_entity.type
_entity.pdbx_description
1 polymer ?
#
loop_
_entity_poly.entity_id
_entity_poly.type
_entity_poly.pdbx_seq_one_letter_code
_entity_poly.pdbx_strand_id
1 'polypeptide(L)' 'MKGVILAGGLGSRLRPLTSVTNKHLLPVYDKPM' A
#
# COMPACT_ATOMS: atom_id res chain seq x y z
N MET A 1 -23.12 1.02 -11.37
CA MET A 1 -21.89 0.26 -11.70
C MET A 1 -21.04 0.13 -10.44
N LYS A 2 -20.28 -0.96 -10.28
CA LYS A 2 -19.35 -1.17 -9.15
C LYS A 2 -17.92 -1.30 -9.69
N GLY A 3 -16.97 -0.75 -8.94
CA GLY A 3 -15.53 -0.90 -9.20
C GLY A 3 -14.83 -1.64 -8.07
N VAL A 4 -13.74 -2.31 -8.39
CA VAL A 4 -12.89 -3.04 -7.43
C VAL A 4 -11.43 -2.64 -7.67
N ILE A 5 -10.69 -2.42 -6.58
CA ILE A 5 -9.26 -2.11 -6.60
C ILE A 5 -8.51 -3.25 -5.92
N LEU A 6 -7.49 -3.81 -6.59
CA LEU A 6 -6.62 -4.83 -6.01
C LEU A 6 -5.48 -4.16 -5.22
N ALA A 7 -5.68 -3.96 -3.92
CA ALA A 7 -4.70 -3.33 -3.03
C ALA A 7 -3.75 -4.34 -2.33
N GLY A 8 -3.31 -5.38 -3.06
CA GLY A 8 -2.46 -6.47 -2.53
C GLY A 8 -0.98 -6.42 -2.92
N GLY A 9 -0.25 -7.49 -2.57
CA GLY A 9 1.16 -7.73 -2.95
C GLY A 9 2.18 -7.44 -1.84
N LEU A 10 3.32 -8.14 -1.88
CA LEU A 10 4.32 -8.19 -0.79
C LEU A 10 5.13 -6.91 -0.58
N GLY A 11 5.17 -5.99 -1.56
CA GLY A 11 5.90 -4.72 -1.45
C GLY A 11 7.41 -4.87 -1.18
N SER A 12 8.04 -6.00 -1.55
CA SER A 12 9.40 -6.37 -1.12
C SER A 12 10.49 -5.32 -1.39
N ARG A 13 10.33 -4.49 -2.43
CA ARG A 13 11.25 -3.40 -2.77
C ARG A 13 11.21 -2.21 -1.80
N LEU A 14 10.16 -2.10 -0.98
CA LEU A 14 9.97 -1.02 0.00
C LEU A 14 10.29 -1.48 1.43
N ARG A 15 10.91 -2.64 1.62
CA ARG A 15 11.37 -3.07 2.94
C ARG A 15 12.40 -2.05 3.49
N PRO A 16 12.32 -1.68 4.78
CA PRO A 16 11.51 -2.31 5.83
C PRO A 16 10.09 -1.73 6.00
N LEU A 17 9.69 -0.71 5.25
CA LEU A 17 8.41 -0.01 5.45
C LEU A 17 7.19 -0.93 5.32
N THR A 18 7.28 -1.96 4.49
CA THR A 18 6.20 -2.94 4.27
C THR A 18 6.35 -4.23 5.08
N SER A 19 7.10 -4.22 6.18
CA SER A 19 7.22 -5.40 7.06
C SER A 19 5.99 -5.60 7.96
N VAL A 20 5.37 -4.50 8.40
CA VAL A 20 4.23 -4.48 9.32
C VAL A 20 2.94 -3.93 8.68
N THR A 21 3.06 -3.22 7.56
CA THR A 21 1.91 -2.62 6.86
C THR A 21 1.99 -2.83 5.34
N ASN A 22 0.85 -2.71 4.66
CA ASN A 22 0.75 -2.80 3.20
C ASN A 22 1.21 -1.49 2.55
N LYS A 23 1.80 -1.57 1.35
CA LYS A 23 2.25 -0.41 0.57
C LYS A 23 1.15 0.64 0.31
N HIS A 24 -0.11 0.23 0.16
CA HIS A 24 -1.23 1.16 -0.09
C HIS A 24 -1.64 1.93 1.18
N LEU A 25 -1.15 1.55 2.36
CA LEU A 25 -1.40 2.33 3.58
C LEU A 25 -0.25 3.30 3.90
N LEU A 26 0.79 3.32 3.07
CA LEU A 26 1.90 4.26 3.25
C LEU A 26 1.45 5.68 2.86
N PRO A 27 1.92 6.70 3.59
CA PRO A 27 1.56 8.07 3.30
C PRO A 27 2.21 8.55 2.00
N VAL A 28 1.39 9.16 1.14
CA VAL A 28 1.80 10.03 0.04
C VAL A 28 1.45 11.45 0.46
N TYR A 29 2.46 12.16 0.98
CA TYR A 29 2.30 13.45 1.64
C TYR A 29 1.36 13.39 2.86
N ASP A 30 0.12 13.84 2.73
CA ASP A 30 -0.85 13.98 3.82
C ASP A 30 -1.96 12.90 3.80
N LYS A 31 -1.90 11.95 2.86
CA LYS A 31 -2.94 10.91 2.65
C LYS A 31 -2.32 9.54 2.43
N PRO A 32 -3.03 8.42 2.70
CA PRO A 32 -2.59 7.10 2.27
C PRO A 32 -2.60 7.00 0.73
N MET A 33 -1.75 6.12 0.20
CA MET A 33 -1.69 5.75 -1.23
C MET A 33 -2.98 5.07 -1.72
#